data_AF-A0A286FTT6-F1
#
_entry.id   AF-A0A286FTT6-F1
#
_cell.length_a   1.000
_cell.length_b   1.000
_cell.length_c   1.000
_cell.angle_alpha   90.00
_cell.angle_beta   90.00
_cell.angle_gamma   90.00
#
_symmetry.space_group_name_H-M   'P 1'
#
loop_
_entity.id
_entity.type
_entity.pdbx_description
1 polymer ?
#
loop_
_entity_poly.entity_id
_entity_poly.type
_entity_poly.pdbx_seq_one_letter_code
_entity_poly.pdbx_strand_id
1 'polypeptide(L)'
;MSSRRRAGIAGSLVTASFSAVLVLACTAVADDQGPGSDKGGKAVDEAPAGVKLRTLLPEKISVDNSSKKTAITATVKNEGTKDSGDIRLLVVGFDGLRIAGVQGCSAIAEKDLPEGSNSGFSCPVGSLAAGQSKSYAVQATYDLSKAGKICLPAQTTDGKKTFWQQGPVPFGTTNPSPNAPATPLLLGTDNKPVAPDGDELPKTGVGRAVLPLGAAGAALIAAGAAGVWWSQRRRQEA
;
A
#
# COMPACT_ATOMS: atom_id res chain seq x y z
N MET A 1 55.88 51.58 -52.77
CA MET A 1 54.73 52.39 -52.29
C MET A 1 53.55 51.47 -52.03
N SER A 2 52.92 51.68 -50.86
CA SER A 2 51.61 51.23 -50.36
C SER A 2 50.57 50.67 -51.35
N SER A 3 49.86 49.58 -50.99
CA SER A 3 48.49 49.71 -50.46
C SER A 3 47.89 48.38 -49.96
N ARG A 4 46.98 48.53 -48.99
CA ARG A 4 46.22 47.53 -48.22
C ARG A 4 44.94 47.11 -48.98
N ARG A 5 44.40 45.91 -48.70
CA ARG A 5 43.11 45.66 -47.97
C ARG A 5 42.56 44.23 -48.19
N ARG A 6 41.82 43.80 -47.17
CA ARG A 6 41.15 42.51 -46.91
C ARG A 6 39.87 42.29 -47.75
N ALA A 7 39.54 41.02 -47.98
CA ALA A 7 38.21 40.35 -47.90
C ALA A 7 38.42 38.93 -48.48
N GLY A 8 37.91 37.80 -48.02
CA GLY A 8 36.87 37.39 -47.09
C GLY A 8 36.36 36.03 -47.58
N ILE A 9 35.71 35.26 -46.70
CA ILE A 9 34.76 34.15 -46.97
C ILE A 9 35.20 32.71 -46.60
N ALA A 10 34.46 32.22 -45.59
CA ALA A 10 33.92 30.88 -45.32
C ALA A 10 34.84 29.66 -45.14
N GLY A 11 34.81 29.13 -43.91
CA GLY A 11 35.13 27.73 -43.62
C GLY A 11 34.27 27.25 -42.44
N SER A 12 33.39 26.30 -42.71
CA SER A 12 32.27 25.83 -41.90
C SER A 12 32.57 25.49 -40.44
N LEU A 13 31.71 25.96 -39.53
CA LEU A 13 31.55 25.43 -38.18
C LEU A 13 30.81 24.09 -38.27
N VAL A 14 31.53 22.98 -38.11
CA VAL A 14 30.92 21.69 -37.76
C VAL A 14 30.54 21.78 -36.28
N THR A 15 29.30 22.13 -35.97
CA THR A 15 28.72 21.97 -34.64
C THR A 15 28.53 20.49 -34.37
N ALA A 16 29.47 19.87 -33.68
CA ALA A 16 29.30 18.56 -33.09
C ALA A 16 28.27 18.65 -31.95
N SER A 17 27.06 18.19 -32.22
CA SER A 17 25.98 18.00 -31.25
C SER A 17 26.31 16.80 -30.36
N PHE A 18 26.83 17.06 -29.16
CA PHE A 18 26.83 16.06 -28.09
C PHE A 18 25.43 16.02 -27.48
N SER A 19 24.59 15.12 -27.99
CA SER A 19 23.37 14.70 -27.29
C SER A 19 23.78 13.90 -26.06
N ALA A 20 23.98 14.60 -24.94
CA ALA A 20 24.00 13.97 -23.63
C ALA A 20 22.58 13.46 -23.34
N VAL A 21 22.29 12.24 -23.77
CA VAL A 21 21.15 11.48 -23.25
C VAL A 21 21.51 11.17 -21.80
N LEU A 22 21.03 12.02 -20.89
CA LEU A 22 20.91 11.68 -19.48
C LEU A 22 19.95 10.50 -19.43
N VAL A 23 20.51 9.29 -19.52
CA VAL A 23 19.83 8.06 -19.11
C VAL A 23 19.62 8.23 -17.61
N LEU A 24 18.47 8.81 -17.25
CA LEU A 24 17.92 8.74 -15.91
C LEU A 24 17.72 7.25 -15.63
N ALA A 25 18.74 6.63 -15.03
CA ALA A 25 18.59 5.32 -14.42
C ALA A 25 17.54 5.49 -13.33
N CYS A 26 16.30 5.11 -13.65
CA CYS A 26 15.26 4.91 -12.66
C CYS A 26 15.73 3.81 -11.70
N THR A 27 16.52 4.17 -10.69
CA THR A 27 16.48 3.43 -9.44
C THR A 27 15.05 3.55 -8.98
N ALA A 28 14.31 2.45 -9.08
CA ALA A 28 12.99 2.33 -8.47
C ALA A 28 13.21 2.49 -6.96
N VAL A 29 13.19 3.74 -6.50
CA VAL A 29 13.14 4.07 -5.08
C VAL A 29 11.78 3.55 -4.64
N ALA A 30 11.80 2.55 -3.76
CA ALA A 30 10.59 2.08 -3.11
C ALA A 30 9.84 3.31 -2.57
N ASP A 31 8.55 3.39 -2.88
CA ASP A 31 7.65 4.41 -2.32
C ASP A 31 7.92 4.53 -0.82
N ASP A 32 8.26 5.73 -0.34
CA ASP A 32 8.77 5.95 1.01
C ASP A 32 7.65 5.66 2.04
N GLN A 33 7.60 4.42 2.54
CA GLN A 33 6.62 3.95 3.54
C GLN A 33 6.92 4.47 4.97
N GLY A 34 7.81 5.47 5.12
CA GLY A 34 8.24 6.04 6.40
C GLY A 34 9.42 5.30 7.04
N PRO A 35 9.92 5.79 8.20
CA PRO A 35 11.04 5.17 8.89
C PRO A 35 10.71 3.72 9.28
N GLY A 36 11.68 2.81 9.11
CA GLY A 36 11.51 1.41 9.47
C GLY A 36 11.46 1.19 10.99
N SER A 37 10.55 0.34 11.45
CA SER A 37 10.30 -0.03 12.84
C SER A 37 10.81 -1.43 13.17
N ASP A 38 11.41 -1.61 14.35
CA ASP A 38 11.88 -2.90 14.90
C ASP A 38 10.84 -3.61 15.76
N LYS A 39 9.59 -3.11 15.78
CA LYS A 39 8.48 -3.62 16.60
C LYS A 39 8.29 -5.13 16.42
N GLY A 40 8.19 -5.86 17.54
CA GLY A 40 8.08 -7.32 17.57
C GLY A 40 9.40 -8.06 17.29
N GLY A 41 10.51 -7.34 17.20
CA GLY A 41 11.86 -7.87 17.07
C GLY A 41 12.42 -8.43 18.38
N LYS A 42 13.06 -9.60 18.30
CA LYS A 42 13.81 -10.22 19.38
C LYS A 42 15.06 -10.93 18.87
N ALA A 43 16.10 -10.95 19.68
CA ALA A 43 17.22 -11.88 19.48
C ALA A 43 16.74 -13.31 19.80
N VAL A 44 17.22 -14.30 19.05
CA VAL A 44 16.82 -15.69 19.23
C VAL A 44 18.04 -16.53 19.62
N ASP A 45 18.98 -16.70 18.68
CA ASP A 45 20.27 -17.32 18.93
C ASP A 45 21.37 -16.26 19.10
N GLU A 46 22.42 -16.61 19.85
CA GLU A 46 23.58 -15.73 20.03
C GLU A 46 24.28 -15.49 18.68
N ALA A 47 24.38 -14.21 18.30
CA ALA A 47 25.11 -13.76 17.14
C ALA A 47 26.63 -13.78 17.39
N PRO A 48 27.46 -13.85 16.34
CA PRO A 48 28.92 -13.74 16.49
C PRO A 48 29.32 -12.47 17.26
N ALA A 49 30.40 -12.56 18.03
CA ALA A 49 30.85 -11.46 18.87
C ALA A 49 31.07 -10.16 18.07
N GLY A 50 30.33 -9.10 18.43
CA GLY A 50 30.37 -7.80 17.74
C GLY A 50 29.37 -7.65 16.59
N VAL A 51 28.52 -8.64 16.33
CA VAL A 51 27.43 -8.57 15.35
C VAL A 51 26.12 -8.29 16.08
N LYS A 52 25.32 -7.35 15.57
CA LYS A 52 24.00 -7.02 16.13
C LYS A 52 23.00 -6.83 15.01
N LEU A 53 22.33 -7.90 14.61
CA LEU A 53 21.34 -7.85 13.55
C LEU A 53 19.99 -7.35 14.06
N ARG A 54 19.35 -6.51 13.25
CA ARG A 54 17.96 -6.10 13.41
C ARG A 54 17.26 -6.14 12.07
N THR A 55 15.96 -6.39 12.10
CA THR A 55 15.09 -6.22 10.94
C THR A 55 14.14 -5.06 11.20
N LEU A 56 13.75 -4.40 10.12
CA LEU A 56 12.83 -3.27 10.16
C LEU A 56 11.72 -3.47 9.13
N LEU A 57 10.50 -3.14 9.54
CA LEU A 57 9.28 -3.12 8.74
C LEU A 57 8.72 -1.70 8.70
N PRO A 58 7.99 -1.30 7.66
CA PRO A 58 7.32 -0.01 7.65
C PRO A 58 6.28 0.04 8.78
N GLU A 59 6.16 1.20 9.42
CA GLU A 59 5.13 1.43 10.45
C GLU A 59 3.71 1.42 9.87
N LYS A 60 3.59 1.73 8.58
CA LYS A 60 2.33 1.80 7.85
C LYS A 60 2.50 1.20 6.46
N ILE A 61 1.52 0.42 6.03
CA ILE A 61 1.38 -0.05 4.65
C ILE A 61 0.03 0.40 4.09
N SER A 62 -0.06 0.50 2.77
CA SER A 62 -1.33 0.81 2.08
C SER A 62 -1.78 -0.40 1.28
N VAL A 63 -3.02 -0.83 1.49
CA VAL A 63 -3.63 -1.94 0.76
C VAL A 63 -4.63 -1.39 -0.25
N ASP A 64 -4.44 -1.69 -1.52
CA ASP A 64 -5.40 -1.34 -2.57
C ASP A 64 -6.70 -2.12 -2.37
N ASN A 65 -7.83 -1.42 -2.24
CA ASN A 65 -9.11 -2.06 -1.90
C ASN A 65 -9.67 -2.89 -3.06
N SER A 66 -9.28 -2.62 -4.31
CA SER A 66 -9.78 -3.33 -5.48
C SER A 66 -9.03 -4.65 -5.72
N SER A 67 -7.71 -4.61 -5.67
CA SER A 67 -6.80 -5.69 -6.02
C SER A 67 -6.24 -6.43 -4.81
N LYS A 68 -6.44 -5.88 -3.61
CA LYS A 68 -5.88 -6.37 -2.32
C LYS A 68 -4.36 -6.37 -2.28
N LYS A 69 -3.71 -5.69 -3.22
CA LYS A 69 -2.25 -5.63 -3.32
C LYS A 69 -1.68 -4.60 -2.36
N THR A 70 -0.48 -4.89 -1.87
CA THR A 70 0.30 -3.97 -1.06
C THR A 70 1.80 -4.19 -1.30
N ALA A 71 2.59 -3.15 -1.04
CA ALA A 71 4.04 -3.18 -1.10
C ALA A 71 4.61 -2.95 0.30
N ILE A 72 5.63 -3.72 0.65
CA ILE A 72 6.27 -3.69 1.96
C ILE A 72 7.79 -3.61 1.74
N THR A 73 8.47 -2.76 2.50
CA THR A 73 9.93 -2.71 2.49
C THR A 73 10.47 -3.49 3.68
N ALA A 74 11.08 -4.66 3.43
CA ALA A 74 11.71 -5.45 4.47
C ALA A 74 13.21 -5.12 4.54
N THR A 75 13.69 -4.63 5.68
CA THR A 75 15.10 -4.25 5.84
C THR A 75 15.77 -5.11 6.88
N VAL A 76 17.03 -5.49 6.62
CA VAL A 76 17.95 -6.05 7.61
C VAL A 76 19.11 -5.07 7.80
N LYS A 77 19.54 -4.89 9.05
CA LYS A 77 20.60 -3.95 9.44
C LYS A 77 21.54 -4.62 10.41
N ASN A 78 22.83 -4.37 10.25
CA ASN A 78 23.85 -4.75 11.23
C ASN A 78 24.26 -3.51 12.04
N GLU A 79 23.82 -3.43 13.28
CA GLU A 79 24.17 -2.37 14.24
C GLU A 79 25.37 -2.74 15.11
N GLY A 80 26.06 -3.82 14.75
CA GLY A 80 27.27 -4.27 15.42
C GLY A 80 28.49 -3.44 15.05
N THR A 81 29.63 -3.87 15.55
CA THR A 81 30.97 -3.33 15.26
C THR A 81 31.77 -4.21 14.30
N LYS A 82 31.27 -5.41 13.99
CA LYS A 82 31.89 -6.36 13.05
C LYS A 82 30.94 -6.75 11.92
N ASP A 83 31.51 -7.32 10.87
CA ASP A 83 30.75 -7.94 9.79
C ASP A 83 29.93 -9.14 10.31
N SER A 84 28.71 -9.28 9.79
CA SER A 84 27.78 -10.35 10.17
C SER A 84 28.14 -11.74 9.61
N GLY A 85 29.06 -11.79 8.64
CA GLY A 85 29.24 -12.97 7.79
C GLY A 85 28.03 -13.23 6.91
N ASP A 86 28.04 -14.33 6.17
CA ASP A 86 26.97 -14.63 5.22
C ASP A 86 25.65 -15.01 5.91
N ILE A 87 24.71 -14.08 5.84
CA ILE A 87 23.36 -14.24 6.35
C ILE A 87 22.31 -14.23 5.22
N ARG A 88 21.11 -14.69 5.56
CA ARG A 88 19.91 -14.58 4.74
C ARG A 88 18.77 -13.97 5.56
N LEU A 89 17.83 -13.36 4.85
CA LEU A 89 16.60 -12.84 5.42
C LEU A 89 15.43 -13.68 4.89
N LEU A 90 14.58 -14.19 5.77
CA LEU A 90 13.31 -14.76 5.36
C LEU A 90 12.22 -13.68 5.44
N VAL A 91 11.34 -13.64 4.45
CA VAL A 91 10.14 -12.78 4.45
C VAL A 91 8.94 -13.70 4.42
N VAL A 92 8.20 -13.78 5.52
CA VAL A 92 7.18 -14.81 5.74
C VAL A 92 5.83 -14.18 6.06
N GLY A 93 4.79 -14.57 5.33
CA GLY A 93 3.41 -14.11 5.51
C GLY A 93 2.55 -15.13 6.25
N PHE A 94 1.62 -14.62 7.05
CA PHE A 94 0.70 -15.40 7.87
C PHE A 94 -0.72 -14.85 7.75
N ASP A 95 -1.70 -15.73 7.99
CA ASP A 95 -3.12 -15.39 8.07
C ASP A 95 -3.59 -14.61 6.82
N GLY A 96 -4.08 -13.37 7.02
CA GLY A 96 -4.57 -12.50 5.95
C GLY A 96 -3.48 -11.89 5.07
N LEU A 97 -2.18 -11.98 5.42
CA LEU A 97 -1.09 -11.41 4.63
C LEU A 97 -0.34 -12.53 3.90
N ARG A 98 -0.30 -12.46 2.57
CA ARG A 98 0.43 -13.40 1.71
C ARG A 98 1.49 -12.68 0.90
N ILE A 99 2.73 -13.15 0.96
CA ILE A 99 3.83 -12.65 0.14
C ILE A 99 3.69 -13.24 -1.27
N ALA A 100 3.60 -12.37 -2.27
CA ALA A 100 3.47 -12.73 -3.68
C ALA A 100 4.82 -12.78 -4.40
N GLY A 101 5.78 -11.96 -3.99
CA GLY A 101 7.10 -11.91 -4.60
C GLY A 101 8.05 -10.98 -3.88
N VAL A 102 9.33 -11.29 -3.93
CA VAL A 102 10.40 -10.40 -3.44
C VAL A 102 11.54 -10.40 -4.45
N GLN A 103 11.93 -9.21 -4.90
CA GLN A 103 12.95 -9.10 -5.95
C GLN A 103 14.30 -9.63 -5.45
N GLY A 104 14.91 -10.53 -6.21
CA GLY A 104 16.20 -11.14 -5.88
C GLY A 104 16.13 -12.25 -4.82
N CYS A 105 14.93 -12.71 -4.45
CA CYS A 105 14.73 -13.79 -3.48
C CYS A 105 14.07 -15.01 -4.12
N SER A 106 14.25 -16.17 -3.50
CA SER A 106 13.63 -17.42 -3.94
C SER A 106 12.40 -17.75 -3.10
N ALA A 107 11.32 -18.21 -3.74
CA ALA A 107 10.14 -18.70 -3.03
C ALA A 107 10.50 -19.94 -2.19
N ILE A 108 9.95 -20.02 -0.99
CA ILE A 108 10.09 -21.18 -0.11
C ILE A 108 8.96 -22.15 -0.46
N ALA A 109 9.29 -23.42 -0.66
CA ALA A 109 8.29 -24.45 -0.93
C ALA A 109 7.37 -24.63 0.29
N GLU A 110 6.10 -24.95 0.05
CA GLU A 110 5.09 -25.05 1.11
C GLU A 110 5.49 -25.99 2.25
N LYS A 111 6.13 -27.11 1.92
CA LYS A 111 6.64 -28.09 2.91
C LYS A 111 7.78 -27.56 3.80
N ASP A 112 8.46 -26.51 3.35
CA ASP A 112 9.62 -25.91 4.03
C ASP A 112 9.26 -24.56 4.68
N LEU A 113 7.98 -24.17 4.60
CA LEU A 113 7.48 -22.96 5.25
C LEU A 113 7.46 -23.14 6.77
N PRO A 114 7.73 -22.07 7.54
CA PRO A 114 7.52 -22.09 8.98
C PRO A 114 6.07 -22.46 9.32
N GLU A 115 5.88 -23.18 10.42
CA GLU A 115 4.56 -23.61 10.87
C GLU A 115 3.59 -22.41 11.01
N GLY A 116 2.36 -22.59 10.53
CA GLY A 116 1.33 -21.56 10.54
C GLY A 116 1.50 -20.46 9.48
N SER A 117 2.62 -20.43 8.76
CA SER A 117 2.78 -19.50 7.64
C SER A 117 2.09 -19.99 6.38
N ASN A 118 1.77 -19.06 5.51
CA ASN A 118 0.98 -19.32 4.31
C ASN A 118 1.77 -19.06 3.01
N SER A 119 2.91 -18.37 3.12
CA SER A 119 3.79 -17.94 2.03
C SER A 119 5.13 -17.45 2.60
N GLY A 120 6.19 -17.56 1.82
CA GLY A 120 7.51 -17.11 2.27
C GLY A 120 8.56 -17.07 1.17
N PHE A 121 9.53 -16.19 1.33
CA PHE A 121 10.67 -16.03 0.44
C PHE A 121 11.98 -15.99 1.23
N SER A 122 13.03 -16.59 0.68
CA SER A 122 14.39 -16.55 1.20
C SER A 122 15.25 -15.60 0.37
N CYS A 123 15.74 -14.55 1.02
CA CYS A 123 16.49 -13.46 0.42
C CYS A 123 17.98 -13.55 0.78
N PRO A 124 18.88 -13.69 -0.21
CA PRO A 124 20.31 -13.70 0.03
C PRO A 124 20.79 -12.31 0.44
N VAL A 125 21.21 -12.15 1.70
CA VAL A 125 21.79 -10.89 2.18
C VAL A 125 23.28 -10.87 1.87
N GLY A 126 23.97 -11.99 2.15
CA GLY A 126 25.43 -12.10 2.12
C GLY A 126 26.04 -11.47 3.38
N SER A 127 27.34 -11.20 3.33
CA SER A 127 28.05 -10.41 4.35
C SER A 127 27.49 -9.00 4.46
N LEU A 128 26.97 -8.64 5.63
CA LEU A 128 26.53 -7.29 5.95
C LEU A 128 27.50 -6.63 6.94
N ALA A 129 28.24 -5.64 6.46
CA ALA A 129 29.22 -4.89 7.25
C ALA A 129 28.56 -4.10 8.40
N ALA A 130 29.35 -3.73 9.40
CA ALA A 130 28.92 -2.91 10.52
C ALA A 130 28.30 -1.57 10.05
N GLY A 131 27.14 -1.22 10.62
CA GLY A 131 26.38 -0.01 10.28
C GLY A 131 25.58 -0.10 8.97
N GLN A 132 25.78 -1.13 8.15
CA GLN A 132 25.10 -1.26 6.86
C GLN A 132 23.72 -1.90 6.99
N SER A 133 22.87 -1.63 6.01
CA SER A 133 21.57 -2.24 5.84
C SER A 133 21.34 -2.70 4.40
N LYS A 134 20.40 -3.63 4.24
CA LYS A 134 19.91 -4.09 2.94
C LYS A 134 18.39 -4.19 3.00
N SER A 135 17.74 -3.63 2.00
CA SER A 135 16.28 -3.56 1.91
C SER A 135 15.78 -4.34 0.69
N TYR A 136 14.61 -4.94 0.85
CA TYR A 136 13.94 -5.72 -0.19
C TYR A 136 12.53 -5.17 -0.41
N ALA A 137 12.18 -4.98 -1.68
CA ALA A 137 10.83 -4.66 -2.10
C ALA A 137 10.00 -5.95 -2.13
N VAL A 138 9.02 -6.02 -1.23
CA VAL A 138 8.14 -7.17 -1.02
C VAL A 138 6.77 -6.82 -1.60
N GLN A 139 6.32 -7.61 -2.56
CA GLN A 139 4.97 -7.56 -3.07
C GLN A 139 4.11 -8.55 -2.29
N ALA A 140 2.98 -8.08 -1.78
CA ALA A 140 2.09 -8.89 -0.98
C ALA A 140 0.62 -8.64 -1.34
N THR A 141 -0.22 -9.55 -0.88
CA THR A 141 -1.68 -9.39 -0.87
C THR A 141 -2.18 -9.44 0.56
N TYR A 142 -3.21 -8.66 0.87
CA TYR A 142 -3.79 -8.56 2.20
C TYR A 142 -5.32 -8.73 2.18
N ASP A 143 -5.80 -9.75 2.88
CA ASP A 143 -7.22 -9.99 3.13
C ASP A 143 -7.70 -9.13 4.30
N LEU A 144 -8.38 -8.02 3.98
CA LEU A 144 -8.93 -7.07 4.95
C LEU A 144 -10.02 -7.66 5.87
N SER A 145 -10.54 -8.85 5.55
CA SER A 145 -11.50 -9.55 6.43
C SER A 145 -10.84 -10.23 7.63
N LYS A 146 -9.50 -10.35 7.65
CA LYS A 146 -8.73 -11.06 8.67
C LYS A 146 -7.54 -10.23 9.13
N ALA A 147 -6.94 -10.61 10.26
CA ALA A 147 -5.63 -10.10 10.64
C ALA A 147 -4.57 -10.76 9.75
N GLY A 148 -3.66 -9.98 9.18
CA GLY A 148 -2.50 -10.46 8.44
C GLY A 148 -1.24 -10.13 9.20
N LYS A 149 -0.31 -11.08 9.26
CA LYS A 149 0.94 -10.92 10.03
C LYS A 149 2.14 -11.21 9.15
N ILE A 150 3.26 -10.56 9.47
CA ILE A 150 4.53 -10.78 8.79
C ILE A 150 5.62 -11.17 9.80
N CYS A 151 6.55 -12.02 9.38
CA CYS A 151 7.75 -12.34 10.13
C CYS A 151 9.01 -12.17 9.28
N LEU A 152 10.05 -11.60 9.87
CA LEU A 152 11.38 -11.40 9.29
C LEU A 152 12.48 -12.07 10.14
N PRO A 153 12.73 -13.38 9.97
CA PRO A 153 13.91 -14.05 10.50
C PRO A 153 15.19 -13.65 9.75
N ALA A 154 16.19 -13.15 10.46
CA ALA A 154 17.57 -13.02 9.98
C ALA A 154 18.40 -14.21 10.48
N GLN A 155 18.88 -15.02 9.55
CA GLN A 155 19.45 -16.34 9.82
C GLN A 155 20.82 -16.52 9.17
N THR A 156 21.56 -17.53 9.61
CA THR A 156 22.67 -18.08 8.83
C THR A 156 22.17 -18.55 7.47
N THR A 157 23.05 -18.54 6.47
CA THR A 157 22.71 -18.95 5.10
C THR A 157 22.14 -20.39 5.03
N ASP A 158 22.59 -21.28 5.91
CA ASP A 158 22.07 -22.65 6.03
C ASP A 158 20.77 -22.77 6.84
N GLY A 159 20.30 -21.70 7.46
CA GLY A 159 19.06 -21.66 8.25
C GLY A 159 19.13 -22.28 9.62
N LYS A 160 20.30 -22.74 10.08
CA LYS A 160 20.43 -23.46 11.35
C LYS A 160 20.34 -22.54 12.57
N LYS A 161 20.75 -21.27 12.43
CA LYS A 161 20.68 -20.28 13.50
C LYS A 161 19.89 -19.07 13.05
N THR A 162 19.03 -18.58 13.92
CA THR A 162 18.30 -17.33 13.78
C THR A 162 18.86 -16.33 14.76
N PHE A 163 19.58 -15.32 14.28
CA PHE A 163 20.17 -14.32 15.17
C PHE A 163 19.14 -13.30 15.64
N TRP A 164 18.20 -12.96 14.76
CA TRP A 164 17.14 -12.01 15.04
C TRP A 164 15.86 -12.45 14.36
N GLN A 165 14.73 -12.23 15.03
CA GLN A 165 13.42 -12.47 14.46
C GLN A 165 12.48 -11.32 14.82
N GLN A 166 11.89 -10.70 13.81
CA GLN A 166 10.78 -9.78 14.00
C GLN A 166 9.47 -10.45 13.63
N GLY A 167 8.55 -10.59 14.60
CA GLY A 167 7.21 -11.13 14.39
C GLY A 167 6.98 -12.59 14.79
N PRO A 168 5.78 -13.13 14.49
CA PRO A 168 4.75 -12.56 13.60
C PRO A 168 4.09 -11.28 14.15
N VAL A 169 4.23 -10.15 13.43
CA VAL A 169 3.62 -8.86 13.81
C VAL A 169 2.41 -8.59 12.93
N PRO A 170 1.24 -8.23 13.51
CA PRO A 170 0.06 -7.91 12.70
C PRO A 170 0.21 -6.55 12.01
N PHE A 171 -0.39 -6.44 10.84
CA PHE A 171 -0.80 -5.16 10.28
C PHE A 171 -2.32 -5.05 10.45
N GLY A 172 -2.82 -3.90 10.87
CA GLY A 172 -4.25 -3.73 11.08
C GLY A 172 -4.71 -2.29 11.00
N THR A 173 -6.01 -2.12 10.82
CA THR A 173 -6.68 -0.83 10.90
C THR A 173 -7.86 -0.91 11.86
N THR A 174 -8.15 0.20 12.53
CA THR A 174 -9.32 0.34 13.41
C THR A 174 -10.49 1.05 12.73
N ASN A 175 -10.28 1.61 11.53
CA ASN A 175 -11.30 2.34 10.77
C ASN A 175 -11.13 2.10 9.26
N PRO A 176 -11.44 0.90 8.76
CA PRO A 176 -11.38 0.64 7.33
C PRO A 176 -12.53 1.39 6.63
N SER A 177 -12.20 2.19 5.61
CA SER A 177 -13.21 2.81 4.75
C SER A 177 -13.38 1.95 3.48
N PRO A 178 -14.48 1.17 3.36
CA PRO A 178 -14.67 0.29 2.20
C PRO A 178 -14.76 1.02 0.87
N ASN A 179 -15.19 2.29 0.90
CA ASN A 179 -15.34 3.13 -0.29
C ASN A 179 -14.06 3.91 -0.67
N ALA A 180 -13.01 3.84 0.16
CA ALA A 180 -11.72 4.44 -0.18
C ALA A 180 -10.96 3.59 -1.21
N PRO A 181 -10.09 4.18 -2.06
CA PRO A 181 -9.28 3.42 -3.01
C PRO A 181 -8.25 2.51 -2.33
N ALA A 182 -7.74 2.90 -1.16
CA ALA A 182 -6.80 2.12 -0.38
C ALA A 182 -7.04 2.25 1.12
N THR A 183 -6.72 1.18 1.85
CA THR A 183 -6.83 1.09 3.31
C THR A 183 -5.43 1.13 3.93
N PRO A 184 -5.10 2.14 4.76
CA PRO A 184 -3.84 2.14 5.52
C PRO A 184 -3.91 1.14 6.67
N LEU A 185 -2.88 0.30 6.82
CA LEU A 185 -2.70 -0.62 7.93
C LEU A 185 -1.45 -0.25 8.72
N LEU A 186 -1.53 -0.31 10.05
CA LEU A 186 -0.47 0.05 10.98
C LEU A 186 0.19 -1.20 11.58
N LEU A 187 1.50 -1.16 11.73
CA LEU A 187 2.30 -2.26 12.29
C LEU A 187 2.03 -2.42 13.80
N GLY A 188 1.78 -3.67 14.19
CA GLY A 188 1.49 -4.06 15.57
C GLY A 188 0.12 -3.58 16.06
N THR A 189 -0.83 -3.41 15.14
CA THR A 189 -2.23 -3.06 15.44
C THR A 189 -3.13 -4.20 14.97
N ASP A 190 -4.17 -4.50 15.75
CA ASP A 190 -5.16 -5.50 15.35
C ASP A 190 -6.05 -4.98 14.21
N ASN A 191 -6.40 -5.87 13.28
CA ASN A 191 -7.30 -5.53 12.19
C ASN A 191 -8.76 -5.65 12.65
N LYS A 192 -9.53 -4.56 12.57
CA LYS A 192 -10.99 -4.61 12.69
C LYS A 192 -11.59 -4.83 11.29
N PRO A 193 -12.21 -6.00 11.02
CA PRO A 193 -12.81 -6.28 9.72
C PRO A 193 -13.88 -5.24 9.38
N VAL A 194 -14.03 -4.94 8.09
CA VAL A 194 -15.20 -4.20 7.61
C VAL A 194 -16.43 -5.07 7.87
N ALA A 195 -17.37 -4.58 8.67
CA ALA A 195 -18.69 -5.22 8.74
C ALA A 195 -19.39 -5.06 7.38
N PRO A 196 -20.09 -6.09 6.85
CA PRO A 196 -20.72 -6.01 5.52
C PRO A 196 -21.76 -4.88 5.33
N ASP A 197 -22.21 -4.19 6.39
CA ASP A 197 -23.40 -3.32 6.34
C ASP A 197 -23.21 -1.95 7.02
N GLY A 198 -22.01 -1.37 6.98
CA GLY A 198 -21.70 -0.16 7.76
C GLY A 198 -22.03 1.19 7.13
N ASP A 199 -22.42 1.25 5.86
CA ASP A 199 -22.49 2.53 5.13
C ASP A 199 -23.58 2.57 4.04
N GLU A 200 -24.72 1.92 4.30
CA GLU A 200 -25.94 2.37 3.63
C GLU A 200 -26.37 3.65 4.35
N LEU A 201 -25.95 4.81 3.82
CA LEU A 201 -26.63 6.07 4.10
C LEU A 201 -28.13 5.78 4.04
N PRO A 202 -28.95 6.22 5.03
CA PRO A 202 -30.38 6.00 4.95
C PRO A 202 -30.81 6.46 3.57
N LYS A 203 -31.39 5.55 2.78
CA LYS A 203 -31.97 5.89 1.48
C LYS A 203 -33.05 6.93 1.75
N THR A 204 -32.67 8.20 1.79
CA THR A 204 -33.58 9.33 1.66
C THR A 204 -33.97 9.43 0.19
N GLY A 205 -34.41 8.31 -0.37
CA GLY A 205 -35.16 8.30 -1.60
C GLY A 205 -36.48 8.99 -1.30
N VAL A 206 -36.85 9.91 -2.19
CA VAL A 206 -38.14 10.61 -2.18
C VAL A 206 -39.26 9.57 -2.33
N GLY A 207 -39.69 8.95 -1.23
CA GLY A 207 -40.39 7.68 -1.36
C GLY A 207 -41.06 7.18 -0.10
N ARG A 208 -41.98 7.98 0.47
CA ARG A 208 -43.27 7.51 1.05
C ARG A 208 -44.11 8.59 1.74
N ALA A 209 -43.66 9.84 1.80
CA ALA A 209 -44.42 10.94 2.39
C ALA A 209 -45.14 11.85 1.35
N VAL A 210 -45.11 11.52 0.05
CA VAL A 210 -45.78 12.35 -0.98
C VAL A 210 -47.21 11.86 -1.28
N LEU A 211 -47.58 10.66 -0.83
CA LEU A 211 -48.90 10.11 -1.08
C LEU A 211 -50.08 10.75 -0.30
N PRO A 212 -49.92 11.39 0.89
CA PRO A 212 -51.07 12.05 1.51
C PRO A 212 -51.33 13.46 0.94
N LEU A 213 -50.36 14.09 0.26
CA LEU A 213 -50.49 15.46 -0.23
C LEU A 213 -51.02 15.54 -1.67
N GLY A 214 -50.88 14.49 -2.48
CA GLY A 214 -51.50 14.41 -3.82
C GLY A 214 -53.02 14.23 -3.76
N ALA A 215 -53.53 13.46 -2.79
CA ALA A 215 -54.96 13.21 -2.63
C ALA A 215 -55.72 14.46 -2.12
N ALA A 216 -55.09 15.27 -1.26
CA ALA A 216 -55.68 16.53 -0.79
C ALA A 216 -55.76 17.59 -1.91
N GLY A 217 -54.77 17.63 -2.82
CA GLY A 217 -54.77 18.57 -3.95
C GLY A 217 -55.88 18.29 -4.98
N ALA A 218 -56.16 17.02 -5.29
CA ALA A 218 -57.22 16.65 -6.24
C ALA A 218 -58.63 16.97 -5.72
N ALA A 219 -58.86 16.87 -4.41
CA ALA A 219 -60.15 17.19 -3.79
C ALA A 219 -60.49 18.69 -3.85
N LEU A 220 -59.49 19.57 -3.74
CA LEU A 220 -59.69 21.03 -3.81
C LEU A 220 -59.99 21.51 -5.24
N ILE A 221 -59.42 20.87 -6.27
CA ILE A 221 -59.68 21.22 -7.67
C ILE A 221 -61.11 20.81 -8.09
N ALA A 222 -61.61 19.66 -7.61
CA ALA A 222 -62.98 19.21 -7.90
C ALA A 222 -64.05 20.11 -7.26
N ALA A 223 -63.82 20.61 -6.03
CA ALA A 223 -64.72 21.55 -5.37
C ALA A 223 -64.76 22.93 -6.08
N GLY A 224 -63.61 23.39 -6.60
CA GLY A 224 -63.52 24.62 -7.38
C GLY A 224 -64.29 24.57 -8.71
N ALA A 225 -64.21 23.45 -9.43
CA ALA A 225 -64.91 23.28 -10.70
C ALA A 225 -66.45 23.24 -10.55
N ALA A 226 -66.96 22.64 -9.48
CA ALA A 226 -68.40 22.61 -9.19
C ALA A 226 -68.96 24.00 -8.83
N GLY A 227 -68.19 24.82 -8.11
CA GLY A 227 -68.57 26.18 -7.75
C GLY A 227 -68.71 27.11 -8.96
N VAL A 228 -67.79 27.00 -9.93
CA VAL A 228 -67.82 27.82 -11.16
C VAL A 228 -69.01 27.44 -12.06
N TRP A 229 -69.32 26.15 -12.20
CA TRP A 229 -70.46 25.68 -12.98
C TRP A 229 -71.81 26.15 -12.39
N TRP A 230 -71.95 26.13 -11.07
CA TRP A 230 -73.17 26.59 -10.40
C TRP A 230 -73.38 28.11 -10.51
N SER A 231 -72.29 28.90 -10.56
CA SER A 231 -72.38 30.35 -10.74
C SER A 231 -72.68 30.77 -12.18
N GLN A 232 -72.32 29.97 -13.19
CA GLN A 232 -72.68 30.25 -14.58
C GLN A 232 -74.16 29.93 -14.87
N ARG A 233 -74.71 28.87 -14.28
CA ARG A 233 -76.12 28.48 -14.48
C ARG A 233 -77.11 29.55 -14.00
N ARG A 234 -76.81 30.26 -12.91
CA ARG A 234 -77.66 31.35 -12.40
C ARG A 234 -77.58 32.68 -13.16
N ARG A 235 -76.63 32.84 -14.10
CA ARG A 235 -76.58 34.02 -14.98
C ARG A 235 -77.40 33.85 -16.26
N GLN A 236 -77.91 32.66 -16.56
CA GLN A 236 -78.75 32.42 -17.73
C GLN A 236 -80.26 32.45 -17.43
N GLU A 237 -80.66 32.62 -16.16
CA GLU A 237 -82.07 32.73 -15.74
C GLU A 237 -82.40 34.13 -15.17
N ALA A 238 -81.69 35.18 -15.62
CA ALA A 238 -82.04 36.58 -15.38
C ALA A 238 -82.49 37.25 -16.68
#